data_AF-A0A652KTD7-F1
#
_entry.id   AF-A0A652KTD7-F1
#
_cell.length_a   1.000
_cell.length_b   1.000
_cell.length_c   1.000
_cell.angle_alpha   90.00
_cell.angle_beta   90.00
_cell.angle_gamma   90.00
#
_symmetry.space_group_name_H-M   'P 1'
#
loop_
_entity.id
_entity.type
_entity.pdbx_description
1 polymer ?
#
loop_
_entity_poly.entity_id
_entity_poly.type
_entity_poly.pdbx_seq_one_letter_code
_entity_poly.pdbx_strand_id
1 'polypeptide(L)'
;MTAAGCDHNRINTLTREALAAQGLVMGEDYESLSVIFPAQKTGCAWAGLGSVPGPYTWINLYGTAGGLGVLGHEFGHNLGLGHQGRSMCTDGDLVDCTSNGTSAKSLMGGGGPAAGFSAPEMIRAGWLSGSEAVEVDASGTYTLRSLHGAGEGTRALDIPMGEDRLVVEYRHAAGTLDGAIEGVHAYRVPKGAYGSSALIDMTEANKTVANDAATDADAITAVTDTASMVSVAVVFSGGGKATVKVSLDGEKLTAAPSAGKTADANPAPAPEHTGSDTDAGDGAADATEVRSGGSAPAEDTTDLAATGGGSNTVPLAATGTLLVAAGAGALVMMRRRRRA
;
A
#
# COMPACT_ATOMS: atom_id res chain seq x y z
N MET A 1 1.04 33.47 10.51
CA MET A 1 1.54 33.38 9.12
C MET A 1 0.56 32.50 8.37
N THR A 2 -0.06 33.01 7.32
CA THR A 2 -0.92 32.21 6.43
C THR A 2 -0.08 31.15 5.74
N ALA A 3 -0.60 29.92 5.60
CA ALA A 3 0.08 28.87 4.86
C ALA A 3 0.42 29.37 3.45
N ALA A 4 1.58 28.96 2.92
CA ALA A 4 2.02 29.37 1.59
C ALA A 4 1.17 28.76 0.45
N GLY A 5 0.24 27.85 0.79
CA GLY A 5 -0.53 27.04 -0.15
C GLY A 5 0.23 25.75 -0.53
N CYS A 6 -0.51 24.76 -1.02
CA CYS A 6 0.04 23.49 -1.49
C CYS A 6 0.14 23.46 -3.03
N ASP A 7 0.99 24.32 -3.58
CA ASP A 7 1.30 24.31 -5.02
C ASP A 7 2.51 23.41 -5.28
N HIS A 8 2.25 22.12 -5.46
CA HIS A 8 3.30 21.11 -5.67
C HIS A 8 4.14 21.38 -6.93
N ASN A 9 3.52 21.91 -7.98
CA ASN A 9 4.21 22.30 -9.22
C ASN A 9 5.19 23.45 -8.99
N ARG A 10 4.76 24.48 -8.24
CA ARG A 10 5.65 25.58 -7.87
C ARG A 10 6.76 25.14 -6.94
N ILE A 11 6.47 24.26 -5.97
CA ILE A 11 7.48 23.65 -5.09
C ILE A 11 8.54 22.93 -5.93
N ASN A 12 8.12 22.05 -6.84
CA ASN A 12 9.04 21.29 -7.71
C ASN A 12 9.91 22.21 -8.58
N THR A 13 9.28 23.19 -9.24
CA THR A 13 9.97 24.16 -10.10
C THR A 13 11.06 24.90 -9.35
N LEU A 14 10.72 25.49 -8.19
CA LEU A 14 11.67 26.24 -7.37
C LEU A 14 12.79 25.35 -6.82
N THR A 15 12.49 24.10 -6.46
CA THR A 15 13.52 23.15 -6.02
C THR A 15 14.50 22.84 -7.15
N ARG A 16 14.00 22.58 -8.37
CA ARG A 16 14.86 22.29 -9.52
C ARG A 16 15.72 23.49 -9.94
N GLU A 17 15.17 24.70 -9.90
CA GLU A 17 15.95 25.94 -10.11
C GLU A 17 17.09 26.07 -9.08
N ALA A 18 16.81 25.78 -7.81
CA ALA A 18 17.81 25.82 -6.74
C ALA A 18 18.89 24.73 -6.86
N LEU A 19 18.55 23.54 -7.37
CA LEU A 19 19.51 22.47 -7.67
C LEU A 19 20.39 22.84 -8.87
N ALA A 20 19.79 23.35 -9.94
CA ALA A 20 20.53 23.81 -11.13
C ALA A 20 21.51 24.95 -10.79
N ALA A 21 21.13 25.87 -9.90
CA ALA A 21 22.02 26.93 -9.41
C ALA A 21 23.23 26.40 -8.62
N GLN A 22 23.14 25.17 -8.08
CA GLN A 22 24.25 24.45 -7.45
C GLN A 22 25.05 23.60 -8.46
N GLY A 23 24.66 23.61 -9.74
CA GLY A 23 25.27 22.81 -10.79
C GLY A 23 24.78 21.36 -10.86
N LEU A 24 23.68 21.02 -10.17
CA LEU A 24 23.09 19.68 -10.20
C LEU A 24 22.08 19.55 -11.34
N VAL A 25 22.24 18.53 -12.17
CA VAL A 25 21.45 18.28 -13.38
C VAL A 25 20.72 16.94 -13.29
N MET A 26 19.41 16.97 -13.49
CA MET A 26 18.59 15.76 -13.53
C MET A 26 18.95 14.87 -14.73
N GLY A 27 19.07 13.56 -14.51
CA GLY A 27 19.53 12.59 -15.50
C GLY A 27 21.05 12.48 -15.62
N GLU A 28 21.81 13.37 -14.96
CA GLU A 28 23.26 13.29 -14.85
C GLU A 28 23.69 13.04 -13.40
N ASP A 29 23.28 13.91 -12.49
CA ASP A 29 23.65 13.85 -11.07
C ASP A 29 22.60 13.11 -10.21
N TYR A 30 21.34 13.09 -10.64
CA TYR A 30 20.25 12.41 -9.94
C TYR A 30 19.13 11.99 -10.91
N GLU A 31 18.51 10.85 -10.64
CA GLU A 31 17.44 10.28 -11.48
C GLU A 31 16.04 10.53 -10.90
N SER A 32 15.94 10.76 -9.59
CA SER A 32 14.69 11.03 -8.87
C SER A 32 14.87 12.20 -7.90
N LEU A 33 13.80 12.95 -7.66
CA LEU A 33 13.74 14.09 -6.76
C LEU A 33 12.56 13.95 -5.79
N SER A 34 12.90 13.69 -4.53
CA SER A 34 11.95 13.71 -3.41
C SER A 34 12.03 15.01 -2.63
N VAL A 35 10.95 15.78 -2.62
CA VAL A 35 10.88 17.07 -1.93
C VAL A 35 10.15 16.92 -0.60
N ILE A 36 10.88 17.06 0.50
CA ILE A 36 10.32 16.94 1.86
C ILE A 36 10.13 18.33 2.46
N PHE A 37 8.93 18.65 2.92
CA PHE A 37 8.61 19.96 3.49
C PHE A 37 7.69 19.86 4.72
N PRO A 38 7.75 20.86 5.63
CA PRO A 38 6.98 20.83 6.88
C PRO A 38 5.50 21.09 6.63
N ALA A 39 4.65 20.14 7.03
CA ALA A 39 3.23 20.19 6.73
C ALA A 39 2.47 21.39 7.32
N GLN A 40 2.98 21.92 8.45
CA GLN A 40 2.38 23.08 9.11
C GLN A 40 2.50 24.37 8.29
N LYS A 41 3.33 24.39 7.23
CA LYS A 41 3.56 25.58 6.40
C LYS A 41 2.86 25.52 5.04
N THR A 42 2.60 24.33 4.52
CA THR A 42 2.07 24.10 3.17
C THR A 42 0.57 23.80 3.17
N GLY A 43 0.06 23.13 4.20
CA GLY A 43 -1.37 22.81 4.30
C GLY A 43 -1.86 21.88 3.19
N CYS A 44 -1.01 20.99 2.69
CA CYS A 44 -1.42 19.98 1.70
C CYS A 44 -2.45 19.03 2.30
N ALA A 45 -3.45 18.65 1.50
CA ALA A 45 -4.49 17.71 1.91
C ALA A 45 -4.00 16.26 1.97
N TRP A 46 -2.78 16.00 1.50
CA TRP A 46 -2.16 14.68 1.43
C TRP A 46 -0.90 14.58 2.30
N ALA A 47 -0.53 13.37 2.69
CA ALA A 47 0.74 13.10 3.36
C ALA A 47 1.90 12.94 2.35
N GLY A 48 1.61 12.37 1.19
CA GLY A 48 2.52 12.25 0.06
C GLY A 48 1.84 12.44 -1.29
N LEU A 49 2.63 12.79 -2.29
CA LEU A 49 2.23 12.87 -3.69
C LEU A 49 3.39 12.39 -4.56
N GLY A 50 3.11 11.69 -5.65
CA GLY A 50 4.13 11.10 -6.52
C GLY A 50 3.67 11.01 -7.97
N SER A 51 4.61 11.20 -8.90
CA SER A 51 4.36 10.96 -10.34
C SER A 51 4.30 9.46 -10.66
N VAL A 52 3.40 9.05 -11.56
CA VAL A 52 3.12 7.65 -11.94
C VAL A 52 3.15 7.44 -13.47
N PRO A 53 4.16 6.73 -14.02
CA PRO A 53 5.51 6.72 -13.49
C PRO A 53 6.12 8.13 -13.60
N GLY A 54 7.28 8.31 -12.99
CA GLY A 54 8.02 9.55 -13.13
C GLY A 54 8.99 9.71 -11.98
N PRO A 55 9.73 10.81 -11.92
CA PRO A 55 10.85 10.91 -10.98
C PRO A 55 10.56 11.81 -9.77
N TYR A 56 9.34 12.30 -9.60
CA TYR A 56 9.03 13.32 -8.60
C TYR A 56 8.17 12.78 -7.47
N THR A 57 8.58 13.09 -6.24
CA THR A 57 7.76 12.89 -5.04
C THR A 57 7.75 14.13 -4.17
N TRP A 58 6.63 14.35 -3.48
CA TRP A 58 6.44 15.42 -2.53
C TRP A 58 5.96 14.82 -1.22
N ILE A 59 6.68 15.10 -0.14
CA ILE A 59 6.42 14.51 1.18
C ILE A 59 6.03 15.64 2.13
N ASN A 60 4.75 15.63 2.50
CA ASN A 60 4.16 16.56 3.44
C ASN A 60 4.34 16.04 4.88
N LEU A 61 5.48 16.36 5.49
CA LEU A 61 5.92 15.68 6.71
C LEU A 61 5.19 16.18 7.97
N TYR A 62 4.38 15.31 8.57
CA TYR A 62 3.79 15.46 9.91
C TYR A 62 4.64 14.70 10.97
N GLY A 63 5.87 15.17 11.24
CA GLY A 63 6.78 14.50 12.19
C GLY A 63 7.54 13.30 11.61
N THR A 64 8.33 12.59 12.43
CA THR A 64 9.37 11.65 11.94
C THR A 64 8.90 10.20 11.69
N ALA A 65 7.89 9.69 12.41
CA ALA A 65 7.56 8.26 12.41
C ALA A 65 6.78 7.79 11.15
N GLY A 66 5.93 8.62 10.56
CA GLY A 66 5.21 8.30 9.32
C GLY A 66 6.02 8.53 8.03
N GLY A 67 7.18 9.18 8.13
CA GLY A 67 7.90 9.70 6.96
C GLY A 67 8.49 8.63 6.04
N LEU A 68 9.01 7.52 6.59
CA LEU A 68 9.65 6.48 5.76
C LEU A 68 8.63 5.64 4.97
N GLY A 69 7.48 5.33 5.56
CA GLY A 69 6.41 4.62 4.86
C GLY A 69 5.86 5.45 3.71
N VAL A 70 5.54 6.73 3.98
CA VAL A 70 5.08 7.68 2.94
C VAL A 70 6.13 7.87 1.86
N LEU A 71 7.40 8.12 2.23
CA LEU A 71 8.47 8.28 1.24
C LEU A 71 8.60 7.05 0.33
N GLY A 72 8.62 5.86 0.91
CA GLY A 72 8.74 4.64 0.12
C GLY A 72 7.50 4.35 -0.75
N HIS A 73 6.30 4.71 -0.28
CA HIS A 73 5.05 4.62 -1.05
C HIS A 73 5.09 5.56 -2.27
N GLU A 74 5.43 6.83 -2.06
CA GLU A 74 5.53 7.80 -3.16
C GLU A 74 6.65 7.45 -4.14
N PHE A 75 7.75 6.88 -3.63
CA PHE A 75 8.79 6.35 -4.51
C PHE A 75 8.32 5.13 -5.31
N GLY A 76 7.42 4.31 -4.77
CA GLY A 76 6.77 3.24 -5.52
C GLY A 76 5.95 3.76 -6.71
N HIS A 77 5.26 4.90 -6.56
CA HIS A 77 4.60 5.58 -7.69
C HIS A 77 5.57 5.94 -8.81
N ASN A 78 6.77 6.41 -8.46
CA ASN A 78 7.81 6.72 -9.43
C ASN A 78 8.24 5.49 -10.27
N LEU A 79 8.20 4.29 -9.67
CA LEU A 79 8.42 3.01 -10.34
C LEU A 79 7.21 2.54 -11.19
N GLY A 80 6.15 3.35 -11.26
CA GLY A 80 4.92 3.06 -11.99
C GLY A 80 3.96 2.14 -11.26
N LEU A 81 4.11 1.99 -9.94
CA LEU A 81 3.19 1.21 -9.12
C LEU A 81 1.98 2.09 -8.77
N GLY A 82 0.77 1.60 -8.98
CA GLY A 82 -0.45 2.19 -8.44
C GLY A 82 -0.69 1.75 -6.99
N HIS A 83 -1.74 2.27 -6.38
CA HIS A 83 -2.21 1.73 -5.10
C HIS A 83 -2.58 0.26 -5.25
N GLN A 84 -2.09 -0.59 -4.35
CA GLN A 84 -2.46 -2.00 -4.35
C GLN A 84 -3.81 -2.18 -3.67
N GLY A 85 -4.82 -2.40 -4.49
CA GLY A 85 -6.18 -2.66 -4.03
C GLY A 85 -6.36 -4.08 -3.50
N ARG A 86 -7.60 -4.35 -3.11
CA ARG A 86 -8.05 -5.68 -2.70
C ARG A 86 -9.37 -6.04 -3.39
N SER A 87 -9.48 -7.29 -3.78
CA SER A 87 -10.66 -7.94 -4.35
C SER A 87 -11.14 -9.02 -3.40
N MET A 88 -12.34 -8.84 -2.83
CA MET A 88 -12.99 -9.80 -1.96
C MET A 88 -13.71 -10.86 -2.79
N CYS A 89 -13.30 -12.11 -2.65
CA CYS A 89 -13.77 -13.26 -3.42
C CYS A 89 -14.21 -14.37 -2.44
N THR A 90 -15.19 -14.11 -1.57
CA THR A 90 -15.53 -14.96 -0.41
C THR A 90 -15.85 -16.43 -0.74
N ASP A 91 -16.24 -16.71 -1.98
CA ASP A 91 -16.85 -17.98 -2.37
C ASP A 91 -15.83 -18.97 -2.96
N GLY A 92 -14.56 -18.59 -3.08
CA GLY A 92 -13.56 -19.42 -3.76
C GLY A 92 -13.37 -19.11 -5.24
N ASP A 93 -14.38 -18.47 -5.86
CA ASP A 93 -14.42 -18.18 -7.28
C ASP A 93 -13.97 -16.74 -7.58
N LEU A 94 -13.05 -16.58 -8.53
CA LEU A 94 -12.45 -15.30 -8.88
C LEU A 94 -13.26 -14.48 -9.90
N VAL A 95 -14.36 -15.05 -10.40
CA VAL A 95 -15.23 -14.40 -11.40
C VAL A 95 -15.99 -13.20 -10.80
N ASP A 96 -16.57 -13.36 -9.61
CA ASP A 96 -17.50 -12.40 -9.00
C ASP A 96 -16.90 -11.69 -7.77
N CYS A 97 -15.63 -11.30 -7.86
CA CYS A 97 -14.99 -10.56 -6.77
C CYS A 97 -15.46 -9.10 -6.71
N THR A 98 -15.51 -8.54 -5.50
CA THR A 98 -15.82 -7.12 -5.28
C THR A 98 -14.58 -6.36 -4.80
N SER A 99 -14.31 -5.19 -5.36
CA SER A 99 -13.20 -4.37 -4.90
C SER A 99 -13.53 -3.73 -3.54
N ASN A 100 -12.59 -3.81 -2.59
CA ASN A 100 -12.78 -3.25 -1.26
C ASN A 100 -11.45 -2.83 -0.62
N GLY A 101 -11.18 -1.52 -0.61
CA GLY A 101 -10.03 -0.96 0.11
C GLY A 101 -8.67 -1.42 -0.42
N THR A 102 -7.68 -1.32 0.45
CA THR A 102 -6.28 -1.63 0.15
C THR A 102 -5.90 -3.05 0.58
N SER A 103 -4.81 -3.58 0.04
CA SER A 103 -4.34 -4.93 0.41
C SER A 103 -3.75 -5.02 1.82
N ALA A 104 -3.13 -3.96 2.32
CA ALA A 104 -2.24 -3.98 3.49
C ALA A 104 -1.07 -5.00 3.41
N LYS A 105 -0.78 -5.55 2.22
CA LYS A 105 0.27 -6.57 1.98
C LYS A 105 1.52 -6.06 1.31
N SER A 106 1.49 -4.81 0.88
CA SER A 106 2.65 -4.13 0.35
C SER A 106 2.70 -2.71 0.84
N LEU A 107 3.84 -2.08 0.60
CA LEU A 107 4.00 -0.64 0.80
C LEU A 107 2.97 0.16 0.00
N MET A 108 2.60 -0.27 -1.21
CA MET A 108 1.58 0.38 -2.04
C MET A 108 0.15 0.06 -1.62
N GLY A 109 -0.04 -0.97 -0.80
CA GLY A 109 -1.33 -1.35 -0.21
C GLY A 109 -1.55 -0.82 1.21
N GLY A 110 -0.66 0.03 1.73
CA GLY A 110 -0.78 0.56 3.09
C GLY A 110 -0.33 -0.40 4.19
N GLY A 111 0.48 -1.43 3.87
CA GLY A 111 1.05 -2.36 4.86
C GLY A 111 2.19 -1.77 5.71
N GLY A 112 2.62 -0.55 5.40
CA GLY A 112 3.72 0.14 6.08
C GLY A 112 5.12 -0.35 5.65
N PRO A 113 6.19 0.24 6.21
CA PRO A 113 7.57 0.00 5.74
C PRO A 113 8.10 -1.42 6.01
N ALA A 114 7.42 -2.20 6.86
CA ALA A 114 7.75 -3.60 7.10
C ALA A 114 7.04 -4.57 6.14
N ALA A 115 6.03 -4.11 5.38
CA ALA A 115 5.41 -4.88 4.31
C ALA A 115 6.20 -4.66 3.02
N GLY A 116 6.99 -5.65 2.62
CA GLY A 116 7.73 -5.55 1.36
C GLY A 116 6.82 -5.49 0.14
N PHE A 117 7.37 -5.08 -1.01
CA PHE A 117 6.63 -5.10 -2.27
C PHE A 117 6.19 -6.52 -2.63
N SER A 118 4.94 -6.67 -3.02
CA SER A 118 4.40 -7.91 -3.57
C SER A 118 5.07 -8.30 -4.89
N ALA A 119 4.91 -9.56 -5.30
CA ALA A 119 5.46 -10.09 -6.53
C ALA A 119 5.01 -9.32 -7.78
N PRO A 120 3.73 -8.93 -7.97
CA PRO A 120 3.35 -8.08 -9.11
C PRO A 120 4.12 -6.76 -9.14
N GLU A 121 4.28 -6.10 -8.00
CA GLU A 121 5.02 -4.84 -7.92
C GLU A 121 6.51 -5.03 -8.23
N MET A 122 7.12 -6.12 -7.74
CA MET A 122 8.51 -6.46 -8.04
C MET A 122 8.70 -6.87 -9.52
N ILE A 123 7.72 -7.53 -10.14
CA ILE A 123 7.72 -7.85 -11.58
C ILE A 123 7.64 -6.54 -12.38
N ARG A 124 6.72 -5.63 -12.02
CA ARG A 124 6.60 -4.31 -12.66
C ARG A 124 7.89 -3.50 -12.56
N ALA A 125 8.56 -3.54 -11.41
CA ALA A 125 9.83 -2.85 -11.19
C ALA A 125 11.04 -3.53 -11.87
N GLY A 126 10.86 -4.73 -12.44
CA GLY A 126 11.95 -5.52 -13.04
C GLY A 126 12.88 -6.18 -12.02
N TRP A 127 12.50 -6.23 -10.74
CA TRP A 127 13.28 -6.83 -9.66
C TRP A 127 13.00 -8.32 -9.45
N LEU A 128 11.91 -8.83 -10.03
CA LEU A 128 11.54 -10.24 -9.98
C LEU A 128 11.24 -10.72 -11.41
N SER A 129 12.04 -11.66 -11.91
CA SER A 129 11.93 -12.16 -13.29
C SER A 129 12.56 -13.55 -13.45
N GLY A 130 12.43 -14.14 -14.64
CA GLY A 130 13.09 -15.38 -15.01
C GLY A 130 12.71 -16.55 -14.09
N SER A 131 13.70 -17.26 -13.55
CA SER A 131 13.46 -18.42 -12.68
C SER A 131 12.84 -18.07 -11.32
N GLU A 132 12.83 -16.79 -10.93
CA GLU A 132 12.25 -16.34 -9.66
C GLU A 132 10.75 -16.00 -9.77
N ALA A 133 10.29 -15.53 -10.94
CA ALA A 133 8.88 -15.37 -11.28
C ALA A 133 8.53 -16.28 -12.46
N VAL A 134 8.07 -17.49 -12.16
CA VAL A 134 7.81 -18.51 -13.16
C VAL A 134 6.49 -18.23 -13.85
N GLU A 135 6.55 -17.95 -15.15
CA GLU A 135 5.39 -17.99 -16.03
C GLU A 135 4.89 -19.45 -16.15
N VAL A 136 3.65 -19.69 -15.75
CA VAL A 136 3.06 -21.04 -15.68
C VAL A 136 2.37 -21.37 -17.00
N ASP A 137 2.86 -22.38 -17.70
CA ASP A 137 2.34 -22.84 -18.99
C ASP A 137 1.72 -24.25 -18.96
N ALA A 138 1.78 -24.93 -17.80
CA ALA A 138 1.23 -26.26 -17.61
C ALA A 138 0.67 -26.44 -16.20
N SER A 139 -0.35 -27.30 -16.07
CA SER A 139 -0.78 -27.79 -14.76
C SER A 139 0.36 -28.54 -14.06
N GLY A 140 0.51 -28.37 -12.74
CA GLY A 140 1.61 -28.97 -12.02
C GLY A 140 1.68 -28.59 -10.55
N THR A 141 2.73 -29.07 -9.90
CA THR A 141 3.06 -28.73 -8.52
C THR A 141 4.33 -27.91 -8.49
N TYR A 142 4.26 -26.75 -7.85
CA TYR A 142 5.32 -25.77 -7.78
C TYR A 142 5.73 -25.56 -6.33
N THR A 143 7.04 -25.39 -6.09
CA THR A 143 7.56 -25.04 -4.77
C THR A 143 8.02 -23.60 -4.78
N LEU A 144 7.48 -22.82 -3.85
CA LEU A 144 7.82 -21.43 -3.61
C LEU A 144 8.71 -21.33 -2.37
N ARG A 145 9.67 -20.43 -2.43
CA ARG A 145 10.37 -19.90 -1.26
C ARG A 145 9.81 -18.52 -0.90
N SER A 146 10.08 -18.06 0.31
CA SER A 146 9.68 -16.71 0.75
C SER A 146 10.08 -15.65 -0.27
N LEU A 147 9.13 -14.76 -0.59
CA LEU A 147 9.32 -13.67 -1.53
C LEU A 147 10.51 -12.80 -1.15
N HIS A 148 10.73 -12.48 0.12
CA HIS A 148 11.85 -11.61 0.54
C HIS A 148 13.01 -12.34 1.20
N GLY A 149 12.93 -13.67 1.33
CA GLY A 149 14.01 -14.45 1.92
C GLY A 149 15.29 -14.44 1.07
N ALA A 150 16.36 -15.01 1.62
CA ALA A 150 17.59 -15.33 0.88
C ALA A 150 17.57 -16.73 0.23
N GLY A 151 18.26 -16.90 -0.90
CA GLY A 151 18.42 -18.18 -1.61
C GLY A 151 17.83 -18.17 -3.02
N GLU A 152 18.20 -19.17 -3.81
CA GLU A 152 17.73 -19.33 -5.20
C GLU A 152 16.40 -20.09 -5.28
N GLY A 153 15.72 -19.96 -6.42
CA GLY A 153 14.50 -20.69 -6.76
C GLY A 153 13.28 -19.79 -6.93
N THR A 154 12.14 -20.42 -7.21
CA THR A 154 10.89 -19.72 -7.50
C THR A 154 10.34 -19.00 -6.27
N ARG A 155 10.03 -17.72 -6.43
CA ARG A 155 9.44 -16.85 -5.40
C ARG A 155 7.99 -16.49 -5.73
N ALA A 156 7.65 -16.45 -7.01
CA ALA A 156 6.29 -16.23 -7.48
C ALA A 156 5.96 -17.12 -8.70
N LEU A 157 4.67 -17.43 -8.84
CA LEU A 157 4.07 -17.96 -10.05
C LEU A 157 3.29 -16.86 -10.73
N ASP A 158 3.39 -16.78 -12.04
CA ASP A 158 2.60 -15.88 -12.87
C ASP A 158 1.75 -16.72 -13.83
N ILE A 159 0.46 -16.83 -13.53
CA ILE A 159 -0.44 -17.82 -14.09
C ILE A 159 -1.41 -17.12 -15.06
N PRO A 160 -1.57 -17.61 -16.31
CA PRO A 160 -2.58 -17.07 -17.23
C PRO A 160 -3.99 -17.23 -16.67
N MET A 161 -4.81 -16.18 -16.73
CA MET A 161 -6.21 -16.18 -16.27
C MET A 161 -7.06 -15.31 -17.22
N GLY A 162 -7.33 -15.82 -18.42
CA GLY A 162 -8.02 -15.08 -19.47
C GLY A 162 -7.16 -13.94 -20.03
N GLU A 163 -7.70 -12.72 -20.08
CA GLU A 163 -6.91 -11.51 -20.39
C GLU A 163 -6.03 -11.07 -19.20
N ASP A 164 -6.34 -11.55 -18.00
CA ASP A 164 -5.66 -11.20 -16.76
C ASP A 164 -4.56 -12.22 -16.42
N ARG A 165 -3.80 -11.90 -15.39
CA ARG A 165 -2.88 -12.84 -14.75
C ARG A 165 -3.24 -13.04 -13.28
N LEU A 166 -2.98 -14.24 -12.79
CA LEU A 166 -3.03 -14.58 -11.38
C LEU A 166 -1.60 -14.77 -10.89
N VAL A 167 -1.10 -13.84 -10.09
CA VAL A 167 0.24 -13.93 -9.50
C VAL A 167 0.14 -14.51 -8.10
N VAL A 168 0.85 -15.60 -7.85
CA VAL A 168 0.86 -16.30 -6.55
C VAL A 168 2.24 -16.18 -5.93
N GLU A 169 2.31 -15.74 -4.68
CA GLU A 169 3.55 -15.59 -3.91
C GLU A 169 3.45 -16.32 -2.57
N TYR A 170 4.59 -16.65 -1.98
CA TYR A 170 4.65 -17.07 -0.58
C TYR A 170 5.35 -16.00 0.26
N ARG A 171 4.68 -15.52 1.31
CA ARG A 171 5.18 -14.53 2.24
C ARG A 171 5.54 -15.19 3.56
N HIS A 172 6.71 -14.83 4.07
CA HIS A 172 7.24 -15.31 5.34
C HIS A 172 8.31 -14.32 5.80
N ALA A 173 8.37 -14.08 7.12
CA ALA A 173 9.31 -13.17 7.73
C ALA A 173 10.74 -13.31 7.16
N ALA A 174 11.29 -12.18 6.71
CA ALA A 174 12.62 -12.12 6.09
C ALA A 174 13.33 -10.83 6.48
N GLY A 175 14.31 -10.93 7.39
CA GLY A 175 14.98 -9.76 7.94
C GLY A 175 13.99 -8.85 8.68
N THR A 176 13.84 -7.61 8.20
CA THR A 176 12.89 -6.63 8.75
C THR A 176 11.53 -6.63 8.03
N LEU A 177 11.37 -7.46 6.99
CA LEU A 177 10.16 -7.52 6.19
C LEU A 177 9.27 -8.69 6.64
N ASP A 178 7.96 -8.50 6.46
CA ASP A 178 6.91 -9.51 6.57
C ASP A 178 6.79 -10.20 7.93
N GLY A 179 7.26 -9.56 9.00
CA GLY A 179 7.08 -10.09 10.37
C GLY A 179 5.61 -10.28 10.77
N ALA A 180 4.68 -9.63 10.07
CA ALA A 180 3.23 -9.70 10.27
C ALA A 180 2.46 -10.26 9.06
N ILE A 181 3.15 -10.81 8.06
CA ILE A 181 2.55 -11.36 6.83
C ILE A 181 3.09 -12.77 6.61
N GLU A 182 2.18 -13.74 6.54
CA GLU A 182 2.56 -15.15 6.41
C GLU A 182 1.62 -15.88 5.45
N GLY A 183 2.15 -16.86 4.72
CA GLY A 183 1.34 -17.75 3.90
C GLY A 183 1.33 -17.40 2.41
N VAL A 184 0.56 -18.18 1.66
CA VAL A 184 0.44 -18.03 0.20
C VAL A 184 -0.60 -16.97 -0.11
N HIS A 185 -0.20 -15.93 -0.85
CA HIS A 185 -1.08 -14.85 -1.26
C HIS A 185 -1.24 -14.88 -2.79
N ALA A 186 -2.39 -14.44 -3.27
CA ALA A 186 -2.67 -14.37 -4.69
C ALA A 186 -3.14 -12.97 -5.08
N TYR A 187 -2.77 -12.53 -6.28
CA TYR A 187 -3.09 -11.21 -6.80
C TYR A 187 -3.64 -11.34 -8.20
N ARG A 188 -4.73 -10.62 -8.46
CA ARG A 188 -5.24 -10.44 -9.82
C ARG A 188 -4.50 -9.27 -10.46
N VAL A 189 -3.94 -9.51 -11.64
CA VAL A 189 -3.26 -8.50 -12.46
C VAL A 189 -4.10 -8.26 -13.71
N PRO A 190 -4.77 -7.11 -13.82
CA PRO A 190 -5.65 -6.84 -14.95
C PRO A 190 -4.85 -6.61 -16.23
N LYS A 191 -5.10 -7.39 -17.29
CA LYS A 191 -4.49 -7.18 -18.63
C LYS A 191 -2.96 -7.02 -18.63
N GLY A 192 -2.26 -7.77 -17.75
CA GLY A 192 -0.81 -7.68 -17.60
C GLY A 192 -0.30 -6.38 -16.94
N ALA A 193 -1.19 -5.54 -16.40
CA ALA A 193 -0.82 -4.31 -15.70
C ALA A 193 -0.37 -4.61 -14.26
N TYR A 194 0.83 -5.19 -14.09
CA TYR A 194 1.36 -5.62 -12.78
C TYR A 194 1.44 -4.50 -11.72
N GLY A 195 1.57 -3.25 -12.14
CA GLY A 195 1.54 -2.10 -11.22
C GLY A 195 0.14 -1.77 -10.69
N SER A 196 -0.92 -2.41 -11.19
CA SER A 196 -2.32 -2.19 -10.82
C SER A 196 -2.96 -3.47 -10.27
N SER A 197 -2.14 -4.34 -9.68
CA SER A 197 -2.62 -5.60 -9.09
C SER A 197 -3.53 -5.37 -7.88
N ALA A 198 -4.44 -6.31 -7.63
CA ALA A 198 -5.24 -6.35 -6.41
C ALA A 198 -5.07 -7.69 -5.69
N LEU A 199 -4.93 -7.66 -4.36
CA LEU A 199 -4.93 -8.86 -3.52
C LEU A 199 -6.26 -9.59 -3.66
N ILE A 200 -6.23 -10.90 -3.80
CA ILE A 200 -7.41 -11.76 -3.68
C ILE A 200 -7.57 -12.11 -2.20
N ASP A 201 -8.65 -11.63 -1.60
CA ASP A 201 -8.99 -11.87 -0.20
C ASP A 201 -10.26 -12.72 -0.12
N MET A 202 -10.13 -13.88 0.53
CA MET A 202 -11.21 -14.87 0.64
C MET A 202 -12.01 -14.70 1.95
N THR A 203 -11.71 -13.66 2.73
CA THR A 203 -12.32 -13.46 4.04
C THR A 203 -13.58 -12.59 3.95
N GLU A 204 -14.58 -12.90 4.78
CA GLU A 204 -15.85 -12.16 4.82
C GLU A 204 -15.74 -10.75 5.40
N ALA A 205 -14.62 -10.42 6.06
CA ALA A 205 -14.41 -9.15 6.73
C ALA A 205 -12.99 -8.65 6.47
N ASN A 206 -12.79 -7.33 6.53
CA ASN A 206 -11.47 -6.73 6.40
C ASN A 206 -10.54 -7.18 7.55
N LYS A 207 -9.76 -8.24 7.34
CA LYS A 207 -8.82 -8.81 8.32
C LYS A 207 -7.41 -8.26 8.11
N THR A 208 -7.27 -6.94 8.21
CA THR A 208 -5.95 -6.27 8.22
C THR A 208 -5.25 -6.43 9.56
N VAL A 209 -3.93 -6.21 9.56
CA VAL A 209 -3.11 -6.05 10.78
C VAL A 209 -3.69 -5.00 11.73
N ALA A 210 -4.35 -3.97 11.21
CA ALA A 210 -5.02 -2.93 12.01
C ALA A 210 -6.19 -3.45 12.88
N ASN A 211 -6.66 -4.69 12.67
CA ASN A 211 -7.77 -5.31 13.40
C ASN A 211 -7.33 -6.55 14.20
N ASP A 212 -6.05 -6.67 14.56
CA ASP A 212 -5.47 -7.82 15.29
C ASP A 212 -5.71 -9.18 14.59
N ALA A 213 -5.78 -9.18 13.25
CA ALA A 213 -5.92 -10.41 12.48
C ALA A 213 -4.66 -11.27 12.59
N ALA A 214 -4.83 -12.60 12.49
CA ALA A 214 -3.69 -13.50 12.34
C ALA A 214 -2.87 -13.14 11.10
N THR A 215 -1.56 -13.38 11.15
CA THR A 215 -0.61 -12.98 10.08
C THR A 215 -0.89 -13.64 8.73
N ASP A 216 -1.63 -14.74 8.73
CA ASP A 216 -2.06 -15.55 7.60
C ASP A 216 -3.56 -15.47 7.32
N ALA A 217 -4.28 -14.52 7.94
CA ALA A 217 -5.74 -14.48 7.93
C ALA A 217 -6.38 -14.44 6.53
N ASP A 218 -5.69 -13.85 5.56
CA ASP A 218 -6.06 -13.65 4.17
C ASP A 218 -5.13 -14.41 3.20
N ALA A 219 -4.31 -15.33 3.72
CA ALA A 219 -3.60 -16.29 2.89
C ALA A 219 -4.61 -17.25 2.24
N ILE A 220 -4.46 -17.48 0.94
CA ILE A 220 -5.30 -18.41 0.21
C ILE A 220 -4.98 -19.85 0.59
N THR A 221 -5.99 -20.71 0.61
CA THR A 221 -5.81 -22.16 0.72
C THR A 221 -6.16 -22.85 -0.59
N ALA A 222 -7.22 -22.42 -1.26
CA ALA A 222 -7.52 -22.73 -2.65
C ALA A 222 -8.34 -21.59 -3.28
N VAL A 223 -8.10 -21.32 -4.56
CA VAL A 223 -8.88 -20.38 -5.38
C VAL A 223 -9.13 -21.00 -6.75
N THR A 224 -10.21 -20.60 -7.41
CA THR A 224 -10.57 -21.06 -8.75
C THR A 224 -11.11 -19.88 -9.55
N ASP A 225 -10.71 -19.75 -10.81
CA ASP A 225 -11.39 -18.90 -11.78
C ASP A 225 -12.10 -19.82 -12.77
N THR A 226 -13.41 -19.95 -12.63
CA THR A 226 -14.19 -20.90 -13.45
C THR A 226 -14.29 -20.46 -14.91
N ALA A 227 -14.23 -19.15 -15.18
CA ALA A 227 -14.27 -18.60 -16.53
C ALA A 227 -13.02 -18.94 -17.35
N SER A 228 -11.84 -18.90 -16.71
CA SER A 228 -10.53 -19.16 -17.33
C SER A 228 -10.05 -20.60 -17.14
N MET A 229 -10.83 -21.45 -16.45
CA MET A 229 -10.48 -22.84 -16.15
C MET A 229 -9.17 -22.98 -15.34
N VAL A 230 -8.92 -22.02 -14.44
CA VAL A 230 -7.72 -21.96 -13.60
C VAL A 230 -8.07 -22.33 -12.16
N SER A 231 -7.27 -23.18 -11.53
CA SER A 231 -7.40 -23.48 -10.11
C SER A 231 -6.03 -23.56 -9.44
N VAL A 232 -5.94 -23.03 -8.22
CA VAL A 232 -4.72 -23.03 -7.41
C VAL A 232 -5.05 -23.56 -6.03
N ALA A 233 -4.27 -24.50 -5.51
CA ALA A 233 -4.44 -25.02 -4.16
C ALA A 233 -3.10 -25.17 -3.44
N VAL A 234 -3.06 -24.75 -2.18
CA VAL A 234 -1.91 -24.90 -1.30
C VAL A 234 -1.86 -26.34 -0.79
N VAL A 235 -0.72 -26.99 -0.99
CA VAL A 235 -0.41 -28.33 -0.50
C VAL A 235 0.33 -28.24 0.83
N PHE A 236 1.28 -27.31 0.93
CA PHE A 236 2.09 -27.08 2.11
C PHE A 236 2.44 -25.59 2.24
N SER A 237 2.48 -25.09 3.47
CA SER A 237 2.94 -23.74 3.78
C SER A 237 3.61 -23.75 5.16
N GLY A 238 4.87 -23.32 5.23
CA GLY A 238 5.59 -23.16 6.50
C GLY A 238 7.11 -23.25 6.35
N GLY A 239 7.83 -22.72 7.35
CA GLY A 239 9.30 -22.83 7.41
C GLY A 239 10.03 -22.16 6.24
N GLY A 240 9.49 -21.05 5.71
CA GLY A 240 10.09 -20.32 4.60
C GLY A 240 9.85 -20.95 3.21
N LYS A 241 8.96 -21.94 3.10
CA LYS A 241 8.58 -22.59 1.84
C LYS A 241 7.09 -22.85 1.76
N ALA A 242 6.57 -22.89 0.54
CA ALA A 242 5.24 -23.38 0.24
C ALA A 242 5.26 -24.30 -0.99
N THR A 243 4.29 -25.21 -1.06
CA THR A 243 4.04 -26.03 -2.24
C THR A 243 2.62 -25.78 -2.70
N VAL A 244 2.45 -25.45 -3.97
CA VAL A 244 1.19 -25.06 -4.59
C VAL A 244 0.93 -25.94 -5.80
N LYS A 245 -0.27 -26.49 -5.92
CA LYS A 245 -0.74 -27.16 -7.14
C LYS A 245 -1.51 -26.15 -7.99
N VAL A 246 -1.25 -26.14 -9.29
CA VAL A 246 -1.94 -25.32 -10.30
C VAL A 246 -2.58 -26.24 -11.33
N SER A 247 -3.82 -25.93 -11.72
CA SER A 247 -4.55 -26.54 -12.84
C SER A 247 -4.94 -25.43 -13.82
N LEU A 248 -4.75 -25.71 -15.11
CA LEU A 248 -5.16 -24.86 -16.24
C LEU A 248 -6.20 -25.53 -17.16
N ASP A 249 -6.76 -26.66 -16.71
CA ASP A 249 -7.68 -27.52 -17.46
C ASP A 249 -9.08 -27.60 -16.83
N GLY A 250 -9.36 -26.72 -15.86
CA GLY A 250 -10.65 -26.66 -15.17
C GLY A 250 -10.81 -27.70 -14.06
N GLU A 251 -9.77 -28.49 -13.75
CA GLU A 251 -9.76 -29.33 -12.55
C GLU A 251 -9.86 -28.43 -11.31
N LYS A 252 -11.00 -28.49 -10.61
CA LYS A 252 -11.13 -27.80 -9.32
C LYS A 252 -10.23 -28.47 -8.29
N LEU A 253 -9.25 -27.73 -7.78
CA LEU A 253 -8.33 -28.20 -6.76
C LEU A 253 -8.88 -27.92 -5.35
N THR A 254 -8.49 -28.76 -4.40
CA THR A 254 -8.75 -28.57 -2.97
C THR A 254 -7.45 -28.47 -2.21
N ALA A 255 -7.44 -27.63 -1.18
CA ALA A 255 -6.29 -27.48 -0.29
C ALA A 255 -6.02 -28.79 0.46
N ALA A 256 -4.73 -29.09 0.70
CA ALA A 256 -4.38 -30.22 1.55
C ALA A 256 -4.67 -29.90 3.03
N PRO A 257 -4.89 -30.91 3.90
CA PRO A 257 -5.11 -30.69 5.34
C PRO A 257 -3.94 -29.99 6.08
N SER A 258 -2.76 -29.94 5.46
CA SER A 258 -1.56 -29.23 5.94
C SER A 258 -1.42 -27.80 5.42
N ALA A 259 -2.33 -27.32 4.58
CA ALA A 259 -2.37 -25.93 4.16
C ALA A 259 -2.64 -25.03 5.38
N GLY A 260 -1.78 -24.03 5.61
CA GLY A 260 -1.97 -23.04 6.68
C GLY A 260 -1.57 -23.46 8.10
N LYS A 261 -0.84 -24.57 8.31
CA LYS A 261 -0.25 -24.87 9.64
C LYS A 261 1.15 -24.27 9.76
N THR A 262 1.21 -23.00 10.14
CA THR A 262 2.44 -22.40 10.66
C THR A 262 2.78 -23.05 12.00
N ALA A 263 3.99 -23.61 12.14
CA ALA A 263 4.51 -23.95 13.46
C ALA A 263 4.78 -22.64 14.22
N ASP A 264 4.21 -22.51 15.42
CA ASP A 264 4.20 -21.30 16.24
C ASP A 264 5.56 -20.57 16.27
N ALA A 265 5.59 -19.35 15.71
CA ALA A 265 6.64 -18.39 15.96
C ALA A 265 6.09 -17.29 16.87
N ASN A 266 6.66 -17.19 18.07
CA ASN A 266 6.30 -16.25 19.12
C ASN A 266 6.44 -14.79 18.61
N PRO A 267 5.39 -13.95 18.62
CA PRO A 267 5.51 -12.57 18.16
C PRO A 267 6.29 -11.72 19.17
N ALA A 268 7.30 -10.99 18.69
CA ALA A 268 7.91 -9.90 19.43
C ALA A 268 6.89 -8.75 19.60
N PRO A 269 6.95 -7.97 20.69
CA PRO A 269 5.95 -6.92 20.94
C PRO A 269 6.03 -5.82 19.87
N ALA A 270 4.89 -5.54 19.24
CA ALA A 270 4.72 -4.48 18.25
C ALA A 270 4.86 -3.09 18.89
N PRO A 271 5.51 -2.11 18.22
CA PRO A 271 5.39 -0.71 18.59
C PRO A 271 3.98 -0.19 18.25
N GLU A 272 3.46 0.72 19.08
CA GLU A 272 2.12 1.30 18.94
C GLU A 272 1.92 2.00 17.57
N HIS A 273 0.97 1.50 16.79
CA HIS A 273 0.49 2.12 15.56
C HIS A 273 -0.45 3.29 15.90
N THR A 274 -0.02 4.52 15.63
CA THR A 274 -0.92 5.69 15.61
C THR A 274 -1.11 6.16 14.18
N GLY A 275 -2.03 5.51 13.47
CA GLY A 275 -2.46 5.89 12.12
C GLY A 275 -3.41 4.84 11.56
N SER A 276 -4.71 5.04 11.74
CA SER A 276 -5.73 4.30 10.99
C SER A 276 -5.89 4.97 9.63
N ASP A 277 -5.20 4.48 8.61
CA ASP A 277 -5.51 4.84 7.22
C ASP A 277 -6.74 4.03 6.78
N THR A 278 -7.92 4.57 7.06
CA THR A 278 -9.20 3.97 6.65
C THR A 278 -9.83 4.65 5.44
N ASP A 279 -9.22 5.67 4.83
CA ASP A 279 -9.81 6.36 3.70
C ASP A 279 -8.75 6.71 2.63
N ALA A 280 -8.33 5.71 1.87
CA ALA A 280 -7.86 5.96 0.50
C ALA A 280 -9.12 6.18 -0.34
N GLY A 281 -9.50 7.46 -0.50
CA GLY A 281 -10.76 7.88 -1.09
C GLY A 281 -11.02 7.27 -2.47
N ASP A 282 -12.20 6.66 -2.60
CA ASP A 282 -12.85 6.34 -3.85
C ASP A 282 -12.99 7.60 -4.71
N GLY A 283 -12.42 7.53 -5.92
CA GLY A 283 -12.62 8.48 -6.97
C GLY A 283 -12.41 7.79 -8.30
N ALA A 284 -13.44 7.12 -8.81
CA ALA A 284 -13.49 6.73 -10.21
C ALA A 284 -13.25 8.01 -11.04
N ALA A 285 -12.19 8.02 -11.84
CA ALA A 285 -11.91 9.10 -12.77
C ALA A 285 -12.99 9.10 -13.86
N ASP A 286 -14.07 9.86 -13.63
CA ASP A 286 -14.92 10.34 -14.72
C ASP A 286 -14.35 11.66 -15.24
N ALA A 287 -14.08 11.67 -16.54
CA ALA A 287 -13.46 12.77 -17.23
C ALA A 287 -14.43 13.95 -17.34
N THR A 288 -14.18 15.04 -16.64
CA THR A 288 -14.72 16.34 -17.02
C THR A 288 -13.66 17.45 -16.87
N GLU A 289 -13.23 17.98 -18.01
CA GLU A 289 -12.43 19.20 -18.12
C GLU A 289 -13.05 20.32 -17.29
N VAL A 290 -12.24 20.94 -16.41
CA VAL A 290 -12.51 22.30 -15.95
C VAL A 290 -11.38 23.19 -16.45
N ARG A 291 -11.69 23.92 -17.52
CA ARG A 291 -10.87 25.03 -18.02
C ARG A 291 -10.96 26.20 -17.04
N SER A 292 -9.81 26.70 -16.61
CA SER A 292 -9.66 28.11 -16.24
C SER A 292 -8.32 28.62 -16.74
N GLY A 293 -8.38 29.65 -17.59
CA GLY A 293 -7.25 30.13 -18.38
C GLY A 293 -6.22 30.95 -17.59
N GLY A 294 -4.97 30.79 -18.02
CA GLY A 294 -3.84 31.64 -17.72
C GLY A 294 -2.62 31.11 -18.47
N SER A 295 -2.20 31.78 -19.54
CA SER A 295 -1.10 31.34 -20.40
C SER A 295 0.25 31.38 -19.68
N ALA A 296 0.87 30.21 -19.49
CA ALA A 296 2.29 29.99 -19.19
C ALA A 296 2.68 28.55 -19.62
N PRO A 297 3.97 28.26 -19.90
CA PRO A 297 4.36 27.26 -20.91
C PRO A 297 4.27 25.81 -20.42
N ALA A 298 3.85 24.93 -21.34
CA ALA A 298 3.93 23.47 -21.36
C ALA A 298 3.89 22.78 -19.98
N GLU A 299 2.68 22.49 -19.51
CA GLU A 299 2.44 21.51 -18.44
C GLU A 299 2.99 20.15 -18.87
N ASP A 300 3.93 19.62 -18.09
CA ASP A 300 4.35 18.23 -18.15
C ASP A 300 3.16 17.39 -17.66
N THR A 301 2.45 16.73 -18.57
CA THR A 301 1.30 15.88 -18.26
C THR A 301 1.78 14.64 -17.52
N THR A 302 2.12 14.78 -16.25
CA THR A 302 2.51 13.70 -15.35
C THR A 302 1.27 13.25 -14.59
N ASP A 303 0.90 11.98 -14.71
CA ASP A 303 -0.12 11.39 -13.85
C ASP A 303 0.41 11.40 -12.41
N LEU A 304 -0.43 11.80 -11.46
CA LEU A 304 -0.08 11.94 -10.04
C LEU A 304 -0.94 11.00 -9.20
N ALA A 305 -0.35 10.41 -8.17
CA ALA A 305 -1.05 9.66 -7.13
C ALA A 305 -0.65 10.20 -5.75
N ALA A 306 -1.60 10.16 -4.80
CA ALA A 306 -1.43 10.74 -3.47
C ALA A 306 -1.74 9.71 -2.38
N THR A 307 -0.95 9.73 -1.30
CA THR A 307 -1.17 8.90 -0.11
C THR A 307 -1.51 9.72 1.13
N GLY A 308 -2.42 9.17 1.95
CA GLY A 308 -2.89 9.74 3.22
C GLY A 308 -3.66 11.05 3.04
N GLY A 309 -4.73 11.28 3.83
CA GLY A 309 -5.51 12.51 3.68
C GLY A 309 -6.66 12.67 4.66
N GLY A 310 -6.36 12.70 5.96
CA GLY A 310 -7.35 12.95 7.01
C GLY A 310 -7.12 14.29 7.71
N SER A 311 -7.71 15.37 7.22
CA SER A 311 -7.78 16.61 7.99
C SER A 311 -8.83 16.48 9.10
N ASN A 312 -8.47 15.86 10.23
CA ASN A 312 -9.09 16.21 11.51
C ASN A 312 -8.54 17.55 12.00
N THR A 313 -8.60 18.58 11.15
CA THR A 313 -8.55 19.96 11.60
C THR A 313 -9.96 20.36 11.96
N VAL A 314 -10.37 20.11 13.21
CA VAL A 314 -11.47 20.88 13.79
C VAL A 314 -11.07 22.35 13.64
N PRO A 315 -11.83 23.19 12.92
CA PRO A 315 -11.52 24.60 12.84
C PRO A 315 -11.83 25.18 14.22
N LEU A 316 -10.80 25.41 15.04
CA LEU A 316 -10.90 26.37 16.15
C LEU A 316 -10.89 27.79 15.56
N ALA A 317 -11.98 28.13 14.87
CA ALA A 317 -12.25 29.47 14.40
C ALA A 317 -13.76 29.67 14.26
N ALA A 318 -14.45 29.82 15.40
CA ALA A 318 -15.61 30.72 15.60
C ALA A 318 -16.43 30.35 16.86
N THR A 319 -15.90 30.61 18.06
CA THR A 319 -16.75 30.86 19.26
C THR A 319 -16.12 31.94 20.14
N GLY A 320 -15.69 33.03 19.52
CA GLY A 320 -15.43 34.29 20.20
C GLY A 320 -16.69 35.16 20.20
N THR A 321 -17.71 34.79 20.98
CA THR A 321 -18.72 35.68 21.59
C THR A 321 -19.86 34.84 22.18
N LEU A 322 -19.95 34.84 23.52
CA LEU A 322 -21.04 34.43 24.42
C LEU A 322 -20.57 33.41 25.46
N LEU A 323 -19.94 33.93 26.52
CA LEU A 323 -20.05 33.44 27.91
C LEU A 323 -19.33 34.43 28.84
N VAL A 324 -19.77 35.69 28.81
CA VAL A 324 -19.61 36.59 29.96
C VAL A 324 -20.86 36.41 30.80
N ALA A 325 -20.80 35.52 31.79
CA ALA A 325 -21.56 35.54 33.05
C ALA A 325 -21.67 34.11 33.64
N ALA A 326 -20.61 33.64 34.31
CA ALA A 326 -20.70 32.71 35.45
C ALA A 326 -19.29 32.26 35.85
N GLY A 327 -18.55 33.12 36.56
CA GLY A 327 -17.17 32.79 36.94
C GLY A 327 -16.56 33.59 38.08
N ALA A 328 -17.36 34.34 38.85
CA ALA A 328 -16.88 35.08 40.02
C ALA A 328 -17.35 34.49 41.37
N GLY A 329 -17.94 33.30 41.37
CA GLY A 329 -18.63 32.75 42.55
C GLY A 329 -17.94 31.62 43.32
N ALA A 330 -16.80 31.09 42.87
CA ALA A 330 -16.28 29.82 43.39
C ALA A 330 -14.81 29.82 43.84
N LEU A 331 -14.21 30.99 44.13
CA LEU A 331 -12.84 31.09 44.65
C LEU A 331 -12.71 31.71 46.05
N VAL A 332 -13.83 31.95 46.76
CA VAL A 332 -13.82 32.51 48.13
C VAL A 332 -14.16 31.48 49.24
N MET A 333 -14.59 30.25 48.91
CA MET A 333 -14.99 29.25 49.92
C MET A 333 -14.04 28.05 50.10
N MET A 334 -12.75 28.18 49.81
CA MET A 334 -11.75 27.14 50.18
C MET A 334 -10.45 27.69 50.79
N ARG A 335 -10.52 28.82 51.51
CA ARG A 335 -9.37 29.31 52.30
C ARG A 335 -9.66 29.61 53.78
N ARG A 336 -10.79 29.14 54.33
CA ARG A 336 -11.13 29.35 55.77
C ARG A 336 -11.34 28.10 56.62
N ARG A 337 -10.89 26.92 56.18
CA ARG A 337 -10.83 25.72 57.04
C ARG A 337 -9.48 25.02 56.99
N ARG A 338 -8.40 25.76 57.25
CA ARG A 338 -7.14 25.22 57.80
C ARG A 338 -6.40 26.34 58.55
N ARG A 339 -6.72 26.48 59.85
CA ARG A 339 -5.84 26.83 60.99
C ARG A 339 -6.70 27.47 62.09
N ALA A 340 -6.74 26.80 63.25
CA ALA A 340 -7.18 27.24 64.58
C ALA A 340 -8.60 27.84 64.69
#